data_AF-A0AAU6BUN5-F1
#
_entry.id   AF-A0AAU6BUN5-F1
#
_cell.length_a   1.000
_cell.length_b   1.000
_cell.length_c   1.000
_cell.angle_alpha   90.00
_cell.angle_beta   90.00
_cell.angle_gamma   90.00
#
_symmetry.space_group_name_H-M   'P 1'
#
loop_
_entity.id
_entity.type
_entity.pdbx_description
1 polymer ?
#
loop_
_entity_poly.entity_id
_entity_poly.type
_entity_poly.pdbx_seq_one_letter_code
_entity_poly.pdbx_strand_id
1 'polypeptide(L)'
;MLTRARGRRGAAVVVGVAAGCLLLSGCGAEILPLVAVERDTDGGFTAVLRPCGDDLITGLSLVGTHGDPEQNLSGWDTTVDRRGADARFPLFSPPASWHAAPVGPQRVVPGYTYELAFGKAVPTYEYTGTVTFTAKDLSTLKPGQVWADGKAMSLGAFEKLADDSC
;
A
#
# COMPACT_ATOMS: atom_id res chain seq x y z
N MET A 1 -52.42 -56.59 -29.25
CA MET A 1 -51.60 -57.58 -29.97
C MET A 1 -50.67 -56.83 -30.92
N LEU A 2 -49.34 -57.02 -30.77
CA LEU A 2 -48.24 -56.92 -31.76
C LEU A 2 -48.19 -55.65 -32.67
N THR A 3 -47.11 -54.88 -32.84
CA THR A 3 -45.70 -55.26 -33.04
C THR A 3 -44.80 -54.00 -33.06
N ARG A 4 -43.65 -54.04 -32.35
CA ARG A 4 -42.28 -53.58 -32.70
C ARG A 4 -42.09 -52.53 -33.83
N ALA A 5 -41.26 -51.49 -33.59
CA ALA A 5 -39.83 -51.46 -34.00
C ALA A 5 -39.19 -50.04 -34.07
N ARG A 6 -37.91 -50.00 -33.64
CA ARG A 6 -36.76 -49.23 -34.15
C ARG A 6 -36.83 -47.70 -34.24
N GLY A 7 -36.18 -47.06 -33.27
CA GLY A 7 -34.84 -46.47 -33.44
C GLY A 7 -34.67 -45.35 -34.47
N ARG A 8 -34.33 -44.15 -33.98
CA ARG A 8 -33.40 -43.26 -34.66
C ARG A 8 -32.71 -42.32 -33.66
N ARG A 9 -31.38 -42.40 -33.66
CA ARG A 9 -30.45 -41.46 -33.02
C ARG A 9 -30.73 -40.05 -33.54
N GLY A 10 -30.73 -39.06 -32.66
CA GLY A 10 -30.94 -37.67 -33.05
C GLY A 10 -30.55 -36.67 -31.96
N ALA A 11 -29.31 -36.19 -32.08
CA ALA A 11 -28.78 -34.89 -31.66
C ALA A 11 -28.99 -34.40 -30.20
N ALA A 12 -27.86 -34.27 -29.52
CA ALA A 12 -27.66 -33.45 -28.34
C ALA A 12 -28.02 -31.97 -28.61
N VAL A 13 -28.71 -31.34 -27.67
CA VAL A 13 -28.78 -29.88 -27.56
C VAL A 13 -28.09 -29.51 -26.25
N VAL A 14 -26.85 -29.06 -26.35
CA VAL A 14 -26.11 -28.46 -25.25
C VAL A 14 -26.64 -27.04 -25.10
N VAL A 15 -27.52 -26.82 -24.13
CA VAL A 15 -27.92 -25.46 -23.73
C VAL A 15 -26.82 -24.94 -22.80
N GLY A 16 -25.87 -24.20 -23.37
CA GLY A 16 -24.84 -23.49 -22.62
C GLY A 16 -25.47 -22.34 -21.85
N VAL A 17 -25.51 -22.45 -20.53
CA VAL A 17 -25.81 -21.32 -19.63
C VAL A 17 -24.59 -20.41 -19.66
N ALA A 18 -24.68 -19.30 -20.38
CA ALA A 18 -23.69 -18.23 -20.28
C ALA A 18 -23.83 -17.59 -18.89
N ALA A 19 -23.04 -18.07 -17.93
CA ALA A 19 -22.83 -17.43 -16.66
C ALA A 19 -22.07 -16.12 -16.91
N GLY A 20 -22.80 -15.01 -17.00
CA GLY A 20 -22.22 -13.68 -16.99
C GLY A 20 -21.60 -13.43 -15.62
N CYS A 21 -20.28 -13.51 -15.52
CA CYS A 21 -19.53 -12.95 -14.40
C CYS A 21 -19.70 -11.43 -14.43
N LEU A 22 -20.67 -10.92 -13.67
CA LEU A 22 -20.72 -9.52 -13.25
C LEU A 22 -19.54 -9.29 -12.31
N LEU A 23 -18.38 -8.93 -12.86
CA LEU A 23 -17.26 -8.45 -12.07
C LEU A 23 -17.67 -7.09 -11.48
N LEU A 24 -17.92 -7.10 -10.17
CA LEU A 24 -18.17 -5.93 -9.36
C LEU A 24 -17.00 -4.94 -9.55
N SER A 25 -17.28 -3.79 -10.17
CA SER A 25 -16.36 -2.66 -10.17
C SER A 25 -16.23 -2.16 -8.72
N GLY A 26 -15.14 -2.57 -8.05
CA GLY A 26 -14.84 -2.12 -6.70
C GLY A 26 -14.51 -0.63 -6.69
N CYS A 27 -15.34 0.16 -6.03
CA CYS A 27 -15.07 1.56 -5.70
C CYS A 27 -14.03 1.64 -4.57
N GLY A 28 -12.79 1.22 -4.82
CA GLY A 28 -11.67 1.35 -3.88
C GLY A 28 -10.52 2.11 -4.53
N ALA A 29 -9.80 2.90 -3.73
CA ALA A 29 -8.55 3.52 -4.16
C ALA A 29 -7.55 2.45 -4.58
N GLU A 30 -6.84 2.68 -5.69
CA GLU A 30 -5.77 1.78 -6.10
C GLU A 30 -4.59 1.90 -5.12
N ILE A 31 -4.05 0.77 -4.64
CA ILE A 31 -2.88 0.77 -3.77
C ILE A 31 -1.64 0.75 -4.65
N LEU A 32 -0.83 1.81 -4.55
CA LEU A 32 0.38 1.99 -5.36
C LEU A 32 1.65 1.96 -4.49
N PRO A 33 2.77 1.40 -5.00
CA PRO A 33 4.04 1.33 -4.30
C PRO A 33 4.79 2.67 -4.32
N LEU A 34 4.19 3.71 -3.76
CA LEU A 34 4.68 5.10 -3.76
C LEU A 34 5.36 5.52 -2.46
N VAL A 35 5.51 4.57 -1.54
CA VAL A 35 6.10 4.77 -0.21
C VAL A 35 7.10 3.67 0.06
N ALA A 36 8.23 4.03 0.66
CA ALA A 36 9.21 3.08 1.16
C ALA A 36 9.82 3.53 2.48
N VAL A 37 10.44 2.58 3.18
CA VAL A 37 11.32 2.85 4.32
C VAL A 37 12.73 2.42 3.98
N GLU A 38 13.65 3.37 3.91
CA GLU A 38 15.07 3.14 3.69
C GLU A 38 15.81 2.91 5.01
N ARG A 39 16.84 2.06 4.98
CA ARG A 39 17.85 2.01 6.03
C ARG A 39 19.05 2.88 5.66
N ASP A 40 19.31 3.90 6.47
CA ASP A 40 20.42 4.83 6.26
C ASP A 40 21.78 4.14 6.52
N THR A 41 22.87 4.77 6.07
CA THR A 41 24.24 4.32 6.37
C THR A 41 24.55 4.30 7.86
N ASP A 42 23.91 5.20 8.62
CA ASP A 42 24.12 5.37 10.05
C ASP A 42 23.21 4.43 10.87
N GLY A 43 22.42 3.58 10.19
CA GLY A 43 21.51 2.62 10.80
C GLY A 43 20.13 3.19 11.19
N GLY A 44 19.89 4.47 10.91
CA GLY A 44 18.57 5.10 10.99
C GLY A 44 17.60 4.59 9.92
N PHE A 45 16.35 5.02 10.03
CA PHE A 45 15.32 4.75 9.02
C PHE A 45 14.76 6.04 8.47
N THR A 46 14.71 6.11 7.14
CA THR A 46 14.22 7.25 6.38
C THR A 46 12.94 6.87 5.65
N ALA A 47 11.90 7.67 5.78
CA ALA A 47 10.72 7.57 4.93
C ALA A 47 11.03 8.13 3.55
N VAL A 48 10.63 7.43 2.50
CA VAL A 48 10.76 7.87 1.10
C VAL A 48 9.38 7.91 0.47
N LEU A 49 8.95 9.08 0.02
CA LEU A 49 7.66 9.31 -0.64
C LEU A 49 7.89 9.67 -2.11
N ARG A 50 7.10 9.05 -3.01
CA ARG A 50 7.11 9.26 -4.46
C ARG A 50 5.69 9.45 -5.00
N PRO A 51 4.95 10.50 -4.60
CA PRO A 51 3.61 10.74 -5.14
C PRO A 51 3.66 10.99 -6.65
N CYS A 52 2.56 10.67 -7.36
CA CYS A 52 2.47 10.86 -8.80
C CYS A 52 2.42 12.35 -9.17
N GLY A 53 3.43 12.81 -9.91
CA GLY A 53 3.50 14.21 -10.37
C GLY A 53 3.40 15.23 -9.23
N ASP A 54 2.55 16.24 -9.41
CA ASP A 54 2.28 17.31 -8.45
C ASP A 54 0.93 17.15 -7.73
N ASP A 55 0.38 15.92 -7.72
CA ASP A 55 -0.93 15.60 -7.15
C ASP A 55 -1.03 16.02 -5.68
N LEU A 56 -2.16 16.59 -5.29
CA LEU A 56 -2.41 16.91 -3.87
C LEU A 56 -2.55 15.60 -3.09
N ILE A 57 -1.78 15.44 -2.02
CA ILE A 57 -1.85 14.29 -1.11
C ILE A 57 -2.37 14.73 0.26
N THR A 58 -3.08 13.82 0.93
CA THR A 58 -3.69 14.01 2.25
C THR A 58 -3.51 12.77 3.11
N GLY A 59 -3.81 12.90 4.42
CA GLY A 59 -3.81 11.79 5.37
C GLY A 59 -2.44 11.12 5.54
N LEU A 60 -1.35 11.84 5.26
CA LEU A 60 0.00 11.30 5.45
C LEU A 60 0.18 10.95 6.93
N SER A 61 0.53 9.70 7.21
CA SER A 61 0.65 9.23 8.59
C SER A 61 1.59 8.04 8.69
N LEU A 62 2.17 7.87 9.87
CA LEU A 62 2.84 6.66 10.32
C LEU A 62 2.07 6.13 11.52
N VAL A 63 1.51 4.93 11.40
CA VAL A 63 0.75 4.29 12.48
C VAL A 63 1.33 2.92 12.77
N GLY A 64 1.88 2.76 13.96
CA GLY A 64 2.38 1.50 14.52
C GLY A 64 1.45 1.00 15.60
N THR A 65 1.06 -0.28 15.52
CA THR A 65 0.13 -0.90 16.47
C THR A 65 0.65 -2.26 16.94
N HIS A 66 0.19 -2.69 18.11
CA HIS A 66 0.48 -4.02 18.63
C HIS A 66 -0.84 -4.75 18.96
N GLY A 67 -1.32 -5.52 17.98
CA GLY A 67 -2.62 -6.18 18.10
C GLY A 67 -3.76 -5.21 17.80
N ASP A 68 -4.40 -4.68 18.84
CA ASP A 68 -5.56 -3.79 18.72
C ASP A 68 -5.16 -2.44 18.09
N PRO A 69 -5.73 -2.05 16.93
CA PRO A 69 -5.40 -0.81 16.24
C PRO A 69 -5.70 0.47 17.01
N GLU A 70 -6.59 0.43 18.01
CA GLU A 70 -6.97 1.62 18.79
C GLU A 70 -6.10 1.83 20.04
N GLN A 71 -5.25 0.86 20.37
CA GLN A 71 -4.44 0.87 21.59
C GLN A 71 -2.96 0.71 21.27
N ASN A 72 -2.10 1.33 22.09
CA ASN A 72 -0.64 1.25 21.94
C ASN A 72 -0.15 1.75 20.57
N LEU A 73 -0.64 2.93 20.17
CA LEU A 73 -0.20 3.60 18.94
C LEU A 73 1.25 4.10 19.06
N SER A 74 1.98 4.05 17.95
CA SER A 74 3.33 4.61 17.79
C SER A 74 3.45 5.25 16.42
N GLY A 75 3.88 6.51 16.35
CA GLY A 75 4.08 7.20 15.08
C GLY A 75 3.53 8.61 15.11
N TRP A 76 2.92 9.07 14.02
CA TRP A 76 2.47 10.45 13.88
C TRP A 76 1.44 10.54 12.75
N ASP A 77 0.63 11.58 12.78
CA ASP A 77 -0.32 11.93 11.72
C ASP A 77 -0.19 13.40 11.36
N THR A 78 -0.57 13.76 10.13
CA THR A 78 -0.69 15.16 9.72
C THR A 78 -2.10 15.46 9.22
N THR A 79 -2.56 16.67 9.53
CA THR A 79 -3.84 17.23 9.10
C THR A 79 -3.69 18.17 7.91
N VAL A 80 -2.46 18.39 7.41
CA VAL A 80 -2.22 19.30 6.28
C VAL A 80 -2.17 18.54 4.97
N ASP A 81 -2.93 19.04 4.00
CA ASP A 81 -2.77 18.62 2.61
C ASP A 81 -1.50 19.25 2.02
N ARG A 82 -0.81 18.50 1.17
CA ARG A 82 0.39 19.00 0.50
C ARG A 82 0.43 18.58 -0.95
N ARG A 83 0.95 19.45 -1.82
CA ARG A 83 1.26 19.02 -3.19
C ARG A 83 2.37 17.98 -3.15
N GLY A 84 2.15 16.93 -3.93
CA GLY A 84 3.02 15.81 -4.16
C GLY A 84 4.34 16.34 -4.67
N ALA A 85 5.36 16.14 -3.85
CA ALA A 85 6.74 16.24 -4.28
C ALA A 85 7.45 15.14 -3.54
N ASP A 86 8.40 14.51 -4.23
CA ASP A 86 9.28 13.54 -3.64
C ASP A 86 9.83 14.07 -2.31
N ALA A 87 9.81 13.21 -1.29
CA ALA A 87 10.25 13.61 0.04
C ALA A 87 11.02 12.48 0.70
N ARG A 88 12.09 12.87 1.41
CA ARG A 88 12.92 11.99 2.24
C ARG A 88 13.15 12.66 3.57
N PHE A 89 12.83 11.97 4.65
CA PHE A 89 12.93 12.49 6.01
C PHE A 89 13.05 11.35 7.02
N PRO A 90 13.64 11.58 8.21
CA PRO A 90 13.71 10.54 9.24
C PRO A 90 12.31 10.02 9.59
N LEU A 91 12.14 8.70 9.65
CA LEU A 91 10.84 8.03 9.74
C LEU A 91 9.91 8.56 10.84
N PHE A 92 10.47 8.94 11.99
CA PHE A 92 9.74 9.49 13.15
C PHE A 92 10.00 10.99 13.37
N SER A 93 10.48 11.71 12.35
CA SER A 93 10.69 13.16 12.42
C SER A 93 10.36 13.81 11.07
N PRO A 94 9.06 13.92 10.73
CA PRO A 94 8.61 14.65 9.56
C PRO A 94 9.09 16.11 9.59
N PRO A 95 9.21 16.77 8.41
CA PRO A 95 9.46 18.20 8.36
C PRO A 95 8.49 19.00 9.24
N ALA A 96 9.01 19.95 10.02
CA ALA A 96 8.21 20.72 10.98
C ALA A 96 7.03 21.48 10.32
N SER A 97 7.18 21.88 9.06
CA SER A 97 6.13 22.54 8.26
C SER A 97 4.92 21.66 7.97
N TRP A 98 5.01 20.35 8.21
CA TRP A 98 3.89 19.42 8.02
C TRP A 98 3.03 19.29 9.27
N HIS A 99 3.42 19.95 10.37
CA HIS A 99 2.67 20.00 11.62
C HIS A 99 2.24 18.62 12.13
N ALA A 100 3.09 17.61 11.94
CA ALA A 100 2.80 16.24 12.34
C ALA A 100 2.67 16.13 13.87
N ALA A 101 1.58 15.55 14.33
CA ALA A 101 1.35 15.31 15.75
C ALA A 101 1.90 13.92 16.13
N PRO A 102 2.87 13.83 17.05
CA PRO A 102 3.39 12.54 17.48
C PRO A 102 2.39 11.82 18.39
N VAL A 103 2.25 10.51 18.20
CA VAL A 103 1.46 9.62 19.04
C VAL A 103 2.34 8.48 19.55
N GLY A 104 2.39 8.31 20.87
CA GLY A 104 3.17 7.25 21.53
C GLY A 104 4.67 7.29 21.21
N PRO A 105 5.37 6.13 21.30
CA PRO A 105 6.81 6.06 21.07
C PRO A 105 7.23 6.53 19.68
N GLN A 106 8.24 7.38 19.58
CA GLN A 106 8.80 7.89 18.32
C GLN A 106 10.03 7.09 17.90
N ARG A 107 9.85 5.78 17.76
CA ARG A 107 10.88 4.81 17.35
C ARG A 107 10.21 3.50 16.93
N VAL A 108 10.93 2.68 16.17
CA VAL A 108 10.48 1.32 15.84
C VAL A 108 10.44 0.48 17.13
N VAL A 109 9.25 -0.02 17.48
CA VAL A 109 9.04 -0.89 18.64
C VAL A 109 8.96 -2.35 18.17
N PRO A 110 9.76 -3.28 18.76
CA PRO A 110 9.64 -4.70 18.46
C PRO A 110 8.22 -5.23 18.73
N GLY A 111 7.71 -6.04 17.80
CA GLY A 111 6.35 -6.62 17.88
C GLY A 111 5.25 -5.73 17.28
N TYR A 112 5.55 -4.48 16.94
CA TYR A 112 4.57 -3.60 16.29
C TYR A 112 4.57 -3.83 14.77
N THR A 113 3.38 -3.68 14.18
CA THR A 113 3.20 -3.54 12.74
C THR A 113 2.94 -2.07 12.43
N TYR A 114 3.72 -1.52 11.50
CA TYR A 114 3.62 -0.13 11.07
C TYR A 114 3.03 -0.01 9.68
N GLU A 115 2.22 1.01 9.47
CA GLU A 115 1.76 1.49 8.18
C GLU A 115 2.21 2.93 7.99
N LEU A 116 2.92 3.21 6.89
CA LEU A 116 3.20 4.56 6.41
C LEU A 116 2.39 4.77 5.13
N ALA A 117 1.45 5.71 5.15
CA ALA A 117 0.51 5.87 4.06
C ALA A 117 0.14 7.33 3.78
N PHE A 118 -0.29 7.62 2.55
CA PHE A 118 -0.97 8.85 2.15
C PHE A 118 -1.98 8.53 1.04
N GLY A 119 -3.03 9.35 0.91
CA GLY A 119 -4.01 9.27 -0.18
C GLY A 119 -3.91 10.45 -1.14
N LYS A 120 -4.30 10.28 -2.40
CA LYS A 120 -4.56 11.42 -3.31
C LYS A 120 -5.81 12.18 -2.85
N ALA A 121 -5.68 13.49 -2.63
CA ALA A 121 -6.74 14.37 -2.13
C ALA A 121 -7.79 14.71 -3.21
N VAL A 122 -8.53 13.69 -3.65
CA VAL A 122 -9.71 13.78 -4.53
C VAL A 122 -10.86 13.00 -3.90
N PRO A 123 -12.14 13.33 -4.20
CA PRO A 123 -13.30 12.83 -3.45
C PRO A 123 -13.43 11.30 -3.37
N THR A 124 -12.79 10.55 -4.27
CA THR A 124 -12.83 9.09 -4.32
C THR A 124 -11.49 8.41 -4.05
N TYR A 125 -10.42 9.16 -3.69
CA TYR A 125 -9.03 8.69 -3.60
C TYR A 125 -8.66 7.82 -4.80
N GLU A 126 -8.19 8.42 -5.91
CA GLU A 126 -7.80 7.61 -7.08
C GLU A 126 -6.72 6.57 -6.72
N TYR A 127 -5.79 6.95 -5.84
CA TYR A 127 -4.81 6.02 -5.30
C TYR A 127 -4.42 6.35 -3.85
N THR A 128 -3.85 5.34 -3.20
CA THR A 128 -3.18 5.40 -1.90
C THR A 128 -1.76 4.88 -2.06
N GLY A 129 -0.78 5.68 -1.65
CA GLY A 129 0.59 5.20 -1.44
C GLY A 129 0.68 4.62 -0.04
N THR A 130 1.02 3.34 0.11
CA THR A 130 1.18 2.71 1.44
C THR A 130 2.31 1.68 1.46
N VAL A 131 2.95 1.56 2.62
CA VAL A 131 3.86 0.46 2.94
C VAL A 131 3.61 -0.04 4.36
N THR A 132 3.50 -1.35 4.50
CA THR A 132 3.44 -2.03 5.80
C THR A 132 4.77 -2.69 6.12
N PHE A 133 5.23 -2.57 7.37
CA PHE A 133 6.48 -3.17 7.82
C PHE A 133 6.51 -3.46 9.32
N THR A 134 7.42 -4.34 9.71
CA THR A 134 7.76 -4.63 11.10
C THR A 134 9.24 -4.32 11.36
N ALA A 135 9.64 -4.30 12.64
CA ALA A 135 11.06 -4.24 13.01
C ALA A 135 11.89 -5.38 12.37
N LYS A 136 11.28 -6.56 12.19
CA LYS A 136 11.94 -7.71 11.57
C LYS A 136 12.20 -7.46 10.09
N ASP A 137 11.24 -6.89 9.37
CA ASP A 137 11.39 -6.58 7.95
C ASP A 137 12.51 -5.57 7.73
N LEU A 138 12.51 -4.49 8.51
CA LEU A 138 13.56 -3.46 8.44
C LEU A 138 14.95 -3.98 8.83
N SER A 139 15.03 -5.00 9.70
CA SER A 139 16.30 -5.63 10.08
C SER A 139 17.00 -6.37 8.92
N THR A 140 16.25 -6.73 7.88
CA THR A 140 16.78 -7.40 6.68
C THR A 140 17.45 -6.44 5.72
N LEU A 141 17.19 -5.14 5.84
CA LEU A 141 17.74 -4.12 4.95
C LEU A 141 19.24 -3.96 5.20
N LYS A 142 20.03 -3.99 4.12
CA LYS A 142 21.38 -3.41 4.12
C LYS A 142 21.28 -1.89 4.04
N PRO A 143 22.31 -1.15 4.47
CA PRO A 143 22.38 0.29 4.22
C PRO A 143 22.10 0.66 2.75
N GLY A 144 21.25 1.66 2.53
CA GLY A 144 20.80 2.12 1.20
C GLY A 144 19.76 1.21 0.52
N GLN A 145 19.33 0.13 1.17
CA GLN A 145 18.15 -0.62 0.72
C GLN A 145 16.88 -0.05 1.33
N VAL A 146 15.78 -0.28 0.63
CA VAL A 146 14.44 0.11 1.04
C VAL A 146 13.55 -1.10 1.22
N TRP A 147 12.60 -0.99 2.14
CA TRP A 147 11.44 -1.87 2.23
C TRP A 147 10.27 -1.19 1.54
N ALA A 148 9.76 -1.83 0.48
CA ALA A 148 8.60 -1.39 -0.28
C ALA A 148 7.93 -2.62 -0.91
N ASP A 149 6.64 -2.57 -1.17
CA ASP A 149 5.92 -3.67 -1.86
C ASP A 149 6.21 -5.06 -1.22
N GLY A 150 6.24 -5.09 0.12
CA GLY A 150 6.46 -6.30 0.92
C GLY A 150 7.85 -6.95 0.78
N LYS A 151 8.85 -6.25 0.23
CA LYS A 151 10.19 -6.80 0.03
C LYS A 151 11.32 -5.77 0.15
N ALA A 152 12.51 -6.26 0.46
CA ALA A 152 13.73 -5.47 0.39
C ALA A 152 14.18 -5.28 -1.07
N MET A 153 14.50 -4.06 -1.46
CA MET A 153 15.05 -3.73 -2.78
C MET A 153 16.05 -2.57 -2.71
N SER A 154 16.74 -2.27 -3.81
CA SER A 154 17.54 -1.04 -3.89
C SER A 154 16.62 0.17 -4.00
N LEU A 155 17.10 1.33 -3.54
CA LEU A 155 16.40 2.60 -3.73
C LEU A 155 15.98 2.81 -5.19
N GLY A 156 16.91 2.69 -6.14
CA GLY A 156 16.61 2.92 -7.56
C GLY A 156 15.59 1.92 -8.15
N ALA A 157 15.48 0.70 -7.60
CA ALA A 157 14.43 -0.24 -8.01
C ALA A 157 13.06 0.20 -7.51
N PHE A 158 12.98 0.75 -6.30
CA PHE A 158 11.75 1.35 -5.78
C PHE A 158 11.36 2.61 -6.57
N GLU A 159 12.31 3.50 -6.86
CA GLU A 159 12.03 4.71 -7.62
C GLU A 159 11.49 4.38 -9.01
N LYS A 160 12.08 3.38 -9.69
CA LYS A 160 11.55 2.87 -10.95
C LYS A 160 10.15 2.27 -10.80
N LEU A 161 9.91 1.48 -9.75
CA LEU A 161 8.60 0.85 -9.49
C LEU A 161 7.51 1.92 -9.26
N ALA A 162 7.83 2.97 -8.51
CA ALA A 162 6.93 4.09 -8.26
C ALA A 162 6.64 4.86 -9.55
N ASP A 163 7.68 5.18 -10.35
CA ASP A 163 7.52 5.87 -11.63
C ASP A 163 6.69 5.06 -12.63
N ASP A 164 6.87 3.73 -12.68
CA ASP A 164 6.11 2.83 -13.57
C ASP A 164 4.63 2.69 -13.14
N SER A 165 4.26 3.20 -11.96
CA SER A 165 2.93 3.04 -11.35
C SER A 165 2.00 4.27 -11.50
N CYS A 166 2.46 5.40 -12.07
CA CYS A 166 1.77 6.70 -12.06
C CYS A 166 1.01 7.12 -13.35
#